data_AF-A0A7J6UBY4-F1
#
_entry.id   AF-A0A7J6UBY4-F1
#
_cell.length_a   1.000
_cell.length_b   1.000
_cell.length_c   1.000
_cell.angle_alpha   90.00
_cell.angle_beta   90.00
_cell.angle_gamma   90.00
#
_symmetry.space_group_name_H-M   'P 1'
#
loop_
_entity.id
_entity.type
_entity.pdbx_description
1 polymer ?
#
loop_
_entity_poly.entity_id
_entity_poly.type
_entity_poly.pdbx_seq_one_letter_code
_entity_poly.pdbx_strand_id
1 'polypeptide(L)'
;NGGHAVCMAAGGGVGTLVEIGDGQMMIPKVRVEAGEDGIFAVRKDTVDDKAAVREARDELVRECEKLAACDSKFAVKWAQALARCDGADLRWMPDAVATILEASEEDKFELLEERSLVDRAKRVSGLVGERIEELGRAEKGRDDIDQLIDLGRKIPREGACERVRRAFDKEVRRLGQLDPGSQEYAVGRQYVDLLLSLPWTSTKSVVDLPS
;
A
#
# COMPACT_ATOMS: atom_id res chain seq x y z
N ASN A 1 -19.02 33.60 -8.28
CA ASN A 1 -18.39 33.29 -9.58
C ASN A 1 -18.64 31.84 -9.92
N GLY A 2 -19.75 31.59 -10.62
CA GLY A 2 -20.13 30.25 -11.05
C GLY A 2 -19.28 29.84 -12.24
N GLY A 3 -18.54 28.75 -12.09
CA GLY A 3 -17.87 28.11 -13.22
C GLY A 3 -18.94 27.44 -14.08
N HIS A 4 -19.03 27.88 -15.34
CA HIS A 4 -19.85 27.22 -16.35
C HIS A 4 -18.98 26.13 -17.01
N ALA A 5 -19.47 24.89 -17.01
CA ALA A 5 -18.88 23.81 -17.80
C ALA A 5 -19.83 23.49 -18.96
N VAL A 6 -19.28 23.42 -20.17
CA VAL A 6 -20.02 23.08 -21.40
C VAL A 6 -19.52 21.70 -21.83
N CYS A 7 -20.41 20.69 -21.81
CA CYS A 7 -20.11 19.37 -22.37
C CYS A 7 -20.84 19.20 -23.70
N MET A 8 -20.09 18.92 -24.77
CA MET A 8 -20.63 18.53 -26.07
C MET A 8 -20.44 17.02 -26.27
N ALA A 9 -21.40 16.21 -25.83
CA ALA A 9 -21.67 14.89 -26.39
C ALA A 9 -22.95 14.28 -25.77
N ALA A 10 -23.91 13.97 -26.63
CA ALA A 10 -25.07 13.15 -26.31
C ALA A 10 -24.79 11.72 -26.78
N GLY A 11 -24.78 10.76 -25.85
CA GLY A 11 -24.61 9.34 -26.15
C GLY A 11 -24.55 8.56 -24.85
N GLY A 12 -25.54 7.69 -24.63
CA GLY A 12 -25.75 7.01 -23.36
C GLY A 12 -24.60 6.10 -22.93
N GLY A 13 -24.45 6.01 -21.61
CA GLY A 13 -23.60 5.03 -20.93
C GLY A 13 -22.18 5.54 -20.67
N VAL A 14 -21.78 5.42 -19.41
CA VAL A 14 -20.43 5.70 -18.87
C VAL A 14 -20.16 7.19 -18.63
N GLY A 15 -19.68 7.52 -17.42
CA GLY A 15 -19.56 8.87 -16.90
C GLY A 15 -18.83 9.85 -17.83
N THR A 16 -19.26 11.10 -17.82
CA THR A 16 -18.67 12.16 -18.65
C THR A 16 -17.52 12.82 -17.89
N LEU A 17 -16.33 12.79 -18.50
CA LEU A 17 -15.17 13.55 -18.04
C LEU A 17 -15.40 15.04 -18.35
N VAL A 18 -15.30 15.91 -17.35
CA VAL A 18 -15.48 17.35 -17.52
C VAL A 18 -14.21 18.06 -17.04
N GLU A 19 -13.59 18.83 -17.92
CA GLU A 19 -12.49 19.71 -17.56
C GLU A 19 -13.05 21.04 -17.03
N ILE A 20 -12.66 21.41 -15.81
CA ILE A 20 -12.96 22.72 -15.24
C ILE A 20 -11.65 23.35 -14.78
N GLY A 21 -11.23 24.40 -15.48
CA GLY A 21 -10.31 25.45 -15.01
C GLY A 21 -8.88 25.03 -14.71
N ASP A 22 -8.67 24.15 -13.73
CA ASP A 22 -7.35 23.72 -13.22
C ASP A 22 -7.36 22.29 -12.64
N GLY A 23 -8.37 21.46 -12.94
CA GLY A 23 -8.40 20.06 -12.49
C GLY A 23 -9.32 19.17 -13.30
N GLN A 24 -8.91 17.92 -13.49
CA GLN A 24 -9.78 16.87 -14.01
C GLN A 24 -10.70 16.40 -12.88
N MET A 25 -12.01 16.58 -13.06
CA MET A 25 -13.00 16.09 -12.12
C MET A 25 -13.95 15.15 -12.87
N MET A 26 -13.93 13.87 -12.49
CA MET A 26 -14.93 12.93 -12.98
C MET A 26 -16.22 13.16 -12.19
N ILE A 27 -17.31 13.52 -12.88
CA ILE A 27 -18.59 13.78 -12.22
C ILE A 27 -19.36 12.45 -12.16
N PRO A 28 -19.65 11.92 -10.96
CA PRO A 28 -20.44 10.71 -10.86
C PRO A 28 -21.90 11.01 -11.22
N LYS A 29 -22.46 10.14 -12.07
CA LYS A 29 -23.87 10.01 -12.47
C LYS A 29 -24.74 11.23 -12.15
N VAL A 30 -24.68 12.23 -13.03
CA VAL A 30 -25.51 13.43 -12.94
C VAL A 30 -26.97 13.07 -13.19
N ARG A 31 -27.89 13.53 -12.33
CA ARG A 31 -29.31 13.59 -12.70
C ARG A 31 -29.47 14.76 -13.66
N VAL A 32 -29.49 14.44 -14.95
CA VAL A 32 -29.58 15.40 -16.03
C VAL A 32 -31.01 15.92 -16.12
N GLU A 33 -31.25 17.15 -15.66
CA GLU A 33 -32.45 17.91 -16.02
C GLU A 33 -32.11 18.74 -17.26
N ALA A 34 -32.83 18.51 -18.35
CA ALA A 34 -32.65 19.27 -19.58
C ALA A 34 -33.15 20.70 -19.36
N GLY A 35 -32.22 21.66 -19.21
CA GLY A 35 -32.54 23.07 -19.34
C GLY A 35 -32.88 23.40 -20.80
N GLU A 36 -33.76 24.38 -21.01
CA GLU A 36 -34.25 24.79 -22.34
C GLU A 36 -33.14 25.20 -23.32
N ASP A 37 -31.93 25.50 -22.82
CA ASP A 37 -30.76 25.95 -23.61
C ASP A 37 -29.69 24.86 -23.86
N GLY A 38 -29.97 23.58 -23.57
CA GLY A 38 -28.97 22.51 -23.73
C GLY A 38 -27.82 22.56 -22.70
N ILE A 39 -27.94 23.43 -21.69
CA ILE A 39 -27.02 23.52 -20.55
C ILE A 39 -27.50 22.55 -19.46
N PHE A 40 -26.64 21.62 -19.07
CA PHE A 40 -26.91 20.70 -17.98
C PHE A 40 -26.49 21.33 -16.65
N ALA A 41 -27.46 21.54 -15.75
CA ALA A 41 -27.19 22.01 -14.40
C ALA A 41 -26.95 20.84 -13.45
N VAL A 42 -25.72 20.70 -12.95
CA VAL A 42 -25.39 19.72 -11.90
C VAL A 42 -25.65 20.36 -10.53
N ARG A 43 -26.67 19.89 -9.81
CA ARG A 43 -26.84 20.26 -8.39
C ARG A 43 -25.84 19.45 -7.55
N LYS A 44 -25.00 20.16 -6.84
CA LYS A 44 -23.96 19.62 -5.98
C LYS A 44 -24.54 19.38 -4.58
N ASP A 45 -25.16 18.23 -4.40
CA ASP A 45 -25.59 17.79 -3.07
C ASP A 45 -24.36 17.25 -2.32
N THR A 46 -23.56 18.13 -1.72
CA THR A 46 -22.63 17.68 -0.67
C THR A 46 -23.45 17.43 0.58
N VAL A 47 -23.57 16.16 0.95
CA VAL A 47 -24.33 15.70 2.14
C VAL A 47 -23.59 16.04 3.44
N ASP A 48 -22.27 16.20 3.38
CA ASP A 48 -21.41 16.32 4.57
C ASP A 48 -21.27 17.75 5.11
N ASP A 49 -21.17 17.87 6.44
CA ASP A 49 -20.81 19.12 7.12
C ASP A 49 -19.36 19.52 6.79
N LYS A 50 -19.11 20.82 6.65
CA LYS A 50 -17.78 21.41 6.44
C LYS A 50 -16.79 21.01 7.54
N ALA A 51 -17.24 20.86 8.78
CA ALA A 51 -16.38 20.43 9.89
C ALA A 51 -15.89 18.99 9.70
N ALA A 52 -16.79 18.07 9.35
CA ALA A 52 -16.48 16.67 9.11
C ALA A 52 -15.55 16.48 7.90
N VAL A 53 -15.75 17.25 6.83
CA VAL A 53 -14.87 17.25 5.65
C VAL A 53 -13.45 17.72 6.02
N ARG A 54 -13.32 18.72 6.88
CA ARG A 54 -12.00 19.20 7.33
C ARG A 54 -11.29 18.17 8.20
N GLU A 55 -12.01 17.51 9.10
CA GLU A 55 -11.48 16.46 9.95
C GLU A 55 -11.00 15.26 9.13
N ALA A 56 -11.84 14.75 8.22
CA ALA A 56 -11.48 13.65 7.34
C ALA A 56 -10.27 13.96 6.44
N ARG A 57 -10.13 15.23 6.02
CA ARG A 57 -8.94 15.68 5.31
C ARG A 57 -7.70 15.59 6.18
N ASP A 58 -7.74 16.17 7.38
CA ASP A 58 -6.58 16.22 8.27
C ASP A 58 -6.17 14.80 8.68
N GLU A 59 -7.12 13.88 8.82
CA GLU A 59 -6.87 12.45 9.03
C GLU A 59 -6.19 11.81 7.80
N LEU A 60 -6.74 11.98 6.59
CA LEU A 60 -6.16 11.44 5.37
C LEU A 60 -4.73 11.96 5.11
N VAL A 61 -4.47 13.25 5.36
CA VAL A 61 -3.12 13.82 5.24
C VAL A 61 -2.16 13.11 6.19
N ARG A 62 -2.55 12.92 7.46
CA ARG A 62 -1.69 12.24 8.46
C ARG A 62 -1.35 10.81 8.04
N GLU A 63 -2.33 10.06 7.53
CA GLU A 63 -2.07 8.70 7.04
C GLU A 63 -1.15 8.70 5.81
N CYS A 64 -1.37 9.63 4.86
CA CYS A 64 -0.48 9.79 3.71
C CYS A 64 0.94 10.20 4.10
N GLU A 65 1.11 11.03 5.14
CA GLU A 65 2.43 11.40 5.68
C GLU A 65 3.13 10.19 6.31
N LYS A 66 2.42 9.34 7.05
CA LYS A 66 2.96 8.08 7.56
C LYS A 66 3.43 7.17 6.42
N LEU A 67 2.60 7.01 5.38
CA LEU A 67 3.00 6.21 4.21
C LEU A 67 4.20 6.83 3.49
N ALA A 68 4.25 8.15 3.34
CA ALA A 68 5.38 8.85 2.74
C ALA A 68 6.69 8.66 3.53
N ALA A 69 6.62 8.46 4.84
CA ALA A 69 7.80 8.14 5.65
C ALA A 69 8.35 6.73 5.35
N CYS A 70 7.49 5.79 4.93
CA CYS A 70 7.86 4.40 4.63
C CYS A 70 8.12 4.14 3.12
N ASP A 71 7.49 4.90 2.23
CA ASP A 71 7.60 4.73 0.77
C ASP A 71 8.08 6.03 0.09
N SER A 72 9.38 6.03 -0.26
CA SER A 72 10.01 7.16 -0.95
C SER A 72 9.39 7.49 -2.31
N LYS A 73 8.85 6.51 -3.05
CA LYS A 73 8.21 6.75 -4.35
C LYS A 73 6.85 7.43 -4.15
N PHE A 74 6.10 6.96 -3.17
CA PHE A 74 4.84 7.60 -2.75
C PHE A 74 5.10 9.05 -2.32
N ALA A 75 6.10 9.28 -1.47
CA ALA A 75 6.45 10.61 -0.97
C ALA A 75 6.69 11.64 -2.09
N VAL A 76 7.44 11.26 -3.13
CA VAL A 76 7.73 12.15 -4.27
C VAL A 76 6.45 12.48 -5.05
N LYS A 77 5.66 11.46 -5.40
CA LYS A 77 4.39 11.66 -6.13
C LYS A 77 3.38 12.46 -5.30
N TRP A 78 3.32 12.22 -3.98
CA TRP A 78 2.44 12.91 -3.05
C TRP A 78 2.80 14.39 -2.91
N ALA A 79 4.07 14.71 -2.73
CA ALA A 79 4.55 16.09 -2.70
C ALA A 79 4.26 16.84 -4.02
N GLN A 80 4.41 16.17 -5.17
CA GLN A 80 4.06 16.73 -6.47
C GLN A 80 2.56 17.01 -6.60
N ALA A 81 1.71 16.14 -6.06
CA ALA A 81 0.26 16.33 -6.08
C ALA A 81 -0.16 17.52 -5.19
N LEU A 82 0.39 17.59 -3.97
CA LEU A 82 0.18 18.73 -3.05
C LEU A 82 0.66 20.07 -3.63
N ALA A 83 1.71 20.07 -4.46
CA ALA A 83 2.19 21.29 -5.10
C ALA A 83 1.26 21.80 -6.22
N ARG A 84 0.48 20.91 -6.84
CA ARG A 84 -0.42 21.25 -7.96
C ARG A 84 -1.80 21.71 -7.50
N CYS A 85 -2.21 21.30 -6.30
CA CYS A 85 -3.55 21.56 -5.80
C CYS A 85 -3.50 22.32 -4.48
N ASP A 86 -4.47 23.20 -4.24
CA ASP A 86 -4.60 23.87 -2.95
C ASP A 86 -4.87 22.79 -1.87
N GLY A 87 -3.93 22.63 -0.93
CA GLY A 87 -3.99 21.61 0.13
C GLY A 87 -5.19 21.75 1.07
N ALA A 88 -6.00 22.81 0.90
CA ALA A 88 -7.21 23.03 1.65
C ALA A 88 -8.37 22.07 1.28
N ASP A 89 -8.41 21.54 0.04
CA ASP A 89 -9.59 20.85 -0.50
C ASP A 89 -9.47 19.31 -0.49
N LEU A 90 -10.35 18.64 0.28
CA LEU A 90 -10.47 17.16 0.30
C LEU A 90 -10.96 16.56 -1.02
N ARG A 91 -11.43 17.37 -1.97
CA ARG A 91 -12.19 16.91 -3.13
C ARG A 91 -11.37 16.08 -4.12
N TRP A 92 -10.11 16.44 -4.28
CA TRP A 92 -9.21 15.83 -5.26
C TRP A 92 -8.33 14.75 -4.62
N MET A 93 -8.12 14.82 -3.31
CA MET A 93 -7.13 13.98 -2.61
C MET A 93 -7.44 12.48 -2.72
N PRO A 94 -8.68 11.98 -2.52
CA PRO A 94 -8.95 10.55 -2.60
C PRO A 94 -8.57 9.96 -3.97
N ASP A 95 -8.97 10.63 -5.05
CA ASP A 95 -8.70 10.17 -6.41
C ASP A 95 -7.20 10.23 -6.76
N ALA A 96 -6.51 11.29 -6.30
CA ALA A 96 -5.07 11.40 -6.48
C ALA A 96 -4.30 10.33 -5.70
N VAL A 97 -4.66 10.09 -4.43
CA VAL A 97 -4.02 9.06 -3.61
C VAL A 97 -4.27 7.68 -4.21
N ALA A 98 -5.51 7.36 -4.63
CA ALA A 98 -5.82 6.10 -5.31
C ALA A 98 -4.98 5.91 -6.59
N THR A 99 -4.77 6.98 -7.35
CA THR A 99 -3.90 6.95 -8.54
C THR A 99 -2.43 6.73 -8.18
N ILE A 100 -1.93 7.38 -7.13
CA ILE A 100 -0.53 7.25 -6.68
C ILE A 100 -0.26 5.84 -6.14
N LEU A 101 -1.23 5.27 -5.42
CA LEU A 101 -1.21 3.89 -4.91
C LEU A 101 -1.39 2.84 -6.01
N GLU A 102 -1.69 3.26 -7.24
CA GLU A 102 -1.96 2.35 -8.36
C GLU A 102 -3.09 1.37 -8.01
N ALA A 103 -4.12 1.88 -7.31
CA ALA A 103 -5.28 1.09 -6.88
C ALA A 103 -6.01 0.46 -8.08
N SER A 104 -6.75 -0.62 -7.81
CA SER A 104 -7.48 -1.34 -8.85
C SER A 104 -8.52 -0.42 -9.52
N GLU A 105 -8.87 -0.74 -10.77
CA GLU A 105 -9.92 0.02 -11.45
C GLU A 105 -11.26 -0.11 -10.70
N GLU A 106 -11.53 -1.27 -10.08
CA GLU A 106 -12.71 -1.50 -9.23
C GLU A 106 -12.74 -0.53 -8.04
N ASP A 107 -11.63 -0.38 -7.32
CA ASP A 107 -11.53 0.56 -6.19
C ASP A 107 -11.76 2.00 -6.63
N LYS A 108 -11.19 2.40 -7.78
CA LYS A 108 -11.41 3.73 -8.36
C LYS A 108 -12.87 3.94 -8.74
N PHE A 109 -13.52 2.94 -9.35
CA PHE A 109 -14.95 3.03 -9.68
C PHE A 109 -15.81 3.20 -8.44
N GLU A 110 -15.58 2.41 -7.41
CA GLU A 110 -16.34 2.49 -6.15
C GLU A 110 -16.09 3.81 -5.41
N LEU A 111 -14.87 4.36 -5.44
CA LEU A 111 -14.58 5.70 -4.90
C LEU A 111 -15.40 6.80 -5.60
N LEU A 112 -15.61 6.65 -6.91
CA LEU A 112 -16.41 7.59 -7.69
C LEU A 112 -17.91 7.43 -7.41
N GLU A 113 -18.38 6.22 -7.16
CA GLU A 113 -19.78 5.96 -6.80
C GLU A 113 -20.15 6.53 -5.42
N GLU A 114 -19.16 6.66 -4.54
CA GLU A 114 -19.36 7.18 -3.20
C GLU A 114 -19.78 8.65 -3.21
N ARG A 115 -20.90 8.95 -2.54
CA ARG A 115 -21.50 10.30 -2.54
C ARG A 115 -20.94 11.18 -1.43
N SER A 116 -20.58 10.59 -0.29
CA SER A 116 -19.96 11.33 0.81
C SER A 116 -18.48 11.53 0.53
N LEU A 117 -18.00 12.76 0.71
CA LEU A 117 -16.57 13.07 0.63
C LEU A 117 -15.81 12.45 1.80
N VAL A 118 -16.46 12.36 2.96
CA VAL A 118 -15.90 11.77 4.18
C VAL A 118 -15.73 10.27 3.99
N ASP A 119 -16.76 9.58 3.50
CA ASP A 119 -16.67 8.12 3.31
C ASP A 119 -15.71 7.76 2.18
N ARG A 120 -15.63 8.57 1.12
CA ARG A 120 -14.60 8.41 0.09
C ARG A 120 -13.18 8.54 0.66
N ALA A 121 -12.95 9.54 1.52
CA ALA A 121 -11.64 9.73 2.17
C ALA A 121 -11.30 8.58 3.13
N LYS A 122 -12.28 8.07 3.91
CA LYS A 122 -12.09 6.90 4.78
C LYS A 122 -11.73 5.65 3.99
N ARG A 123 -12.37 5.44 2.84
CA ARG A 123 -12.08 4.29 1.96
C ARG A 123 -10.65 4.30 1.47
N VAL A 124 -10.18 5.45 0.97
CA VAL A 124 -8.78 5.63 0.59
C VAL A 124 -7.84 5.49 1.78
N SER A 125 -8.24 5.96 2.96
CA SER A 125 -7.46 5.77 4.19
C SER A 125 -7.27 4.28 4.53
N GLY A 126 -8.28 3.44 4.24
CA GLY A 126 -8.16 1.98 4.31
C GLY A 126 -7.08 1.44 3.37
N LEU A 127 -7.10 1.83 2.09
CA LEU A 127 -6.08 1.43 1.10
C LEU A 127 -4.67 1.89 1.48
N VAL A 128 -4.53 3.10 2.03
CA VAL A 128 -3.25 3.60 2.57
C VAL A 128 -2.79 2.72 3.73
N GLY A 129 -3.69 2.35 4.64
CA GLY A 129 -3.39 1.47 5.77
C GLY A 129 -2.91 0.09 5.33
N GLU A 130 -3.61 -0.53 4.38
CA GLU A 130 -3.21 -1.82 3.78
C GLU A 130 -1.80 -1.74 3.19
N ARG A 131 -1.51 -0.67 2.43
CA ARG A 131 -0.19 -0.44 1.85
C ARG A 131 0.92 -0.30 2.91
N ILE A 132 0.64 0.38 4.03
CA ILE A 132 1.59 0.51 5.15
C ILE A 132 1.85 -0.87 5.77
N GLU A 133 0.81 -1.67 5.99
CA GLU A 133 0.98 -3.03 6.54
C GLU A 133 1.81 -3.92 5.63
N GLU A 134 1.57 -3.88 4.32
CA GLU A 134 2.36 -4.63 3.33
C GLU A 134 3.85 -4.27 3.40
N LEU A 135 4.16 -2.98 3.43
CA LEU A 135 5.54 -2.50 3.55
C LEU A 135 6.17 -2.95 4.87
N GLY A 136 5.43 -2.87 5.98
CA GLY A 136 5.90 -3.32 7.29
C GLY A 136 6.17 -4.84 7.37
N ARG A 137 5.38 -5.67 6.68
CA ARG A 137 5.63 -7.11 6.56
C ARG A 137 6.92 -7.39 5.78
N ALA A 138 7.14 -6.65 4.69
CA ALA A 138 8.33 -6.80 3.85
C ALA A 138 9.63 -6.33 4.54
N GLU A 139 9.56 -5.37 5.47
CA GLU A 139 10.71 -4.96 6.28
C GLU A 139 11.02 -5.97 7.39
N LYS A 140 10.02 -6.43 8.15
CA LYS A 140 10.22 -7.46 9.18
C LYS A 140 10.86 -8.74 8.64
N GLY A 141 10.41 -9.19 7.46
CA GLY A 141 11.01 -10.36 6.81
C GLY A 141 12.50 -10.19 6.47
N ARG A 142 12.94 -8.96 6.16
CA ARG A 142 14.37 -8.65 5.91
C ARG A 142 15.20 -8.67 7.19
N ASP A 143 14.70 -8.04 8.25
CA ASP A 143 15.38 -8.04 9.56
C ASP A 143 15.56 -9.46 10.11
N ASP A 144 14.55 -10.32 9.94
CA ASP A 144 14.60 -11.73 10.37
C ASP A 144 15.68 -12.54 9.63
N ILE A 145 15.95 -12.21 8.35
CA ILE A 145 17.00 -12.84 7.54
C ILE A 145 18.38 -12.35 7.97
N ASP A 146 18.54 -11.04 8.19
CA ASP A 146 19.82 -10.47 8.62
C ASP A 146 20.25 -11.04 9.98
N GLN A 147 19.30 -11.20 10.92
CA GLN A 147 19.55 -11.87 12.19
C GLN A 147 20.01 -13.33 12.01
N LEU A 148 19.42 -14.08 11.07
CA LEU A 148 19.89 -15.44 10.76
C LEU A 148 21.32 -15.43 10.26
N ILE A 149 21.65 -14.54 9.32
CA ILE A 149 23.01 -14.45 8.77
C ILE A 149 24.02 -14.25 9.90
N ASP A 150 23.71 -13.38 10.86
CA ASP A 150 24.58 -13.14 12.02
C ASP A 150 24.69 -14.34 12.97
N LEU A 151 23.61 -15.09 13.19
CA LEU A 151 23.66 -16.34 13.95
C LEU A 151 24.48 -17.41 13.23
N GLY A 152 24.33 -17.56 11.92
CA GLY A 152 25.10 -18.50 11.09
C GLY A 152 26.60 -18.21 11.07
N ARG A 153 27.00 -16.95 11.26
CA ARG A 153 28.42 -16.59 11.39
C ARG A 153 29.10 -17.29 12.57
N LYS A 154 28.35 -17.61 13.63
CA LYS A 154 28.83 -18.30 14.84
C LYS A 154 29.15 -19.79 14.62
N ILE A 155 28.71 -20.39 13.50
CA ILE A 155 29.07 -21.77 13.15
C ILE A 155 30.58 -21.84 12.83
N PRO A 156 31.36 -22.74 13.47
CA PRO A 156 32.80 -22.87 13.23
C PRO A 156 33.15 -23.18 11.77
N ARG A 157 34.37 -22.82 11.34
CA ARG A 157 34.85 -23.04 9.95
C ARG A 157 35.67 -24.31 9.76
N GLU A 158 35.70 -25.20 10.74
CA GLU A 158 36.61 -26.35 10.75
C GLU A 158 35.89 -27.66 10.42
N GLY A 159 36.50 -28.47 9.54
CA GLY A 159 36.08 -29.84 9.24
C GLY A 159 34.64 -29.99 8.73
N ALA A 160 33.85 -30.84 9.39
CA ALA A 160 32.47 -31.16 8.99
C ALA A 160 31.51 -29.94 8.98
N CYS A 161 31.88 -28.85 9.66
CA CYS A 161 31.08 -27.62 9.73
C CYS A 161 31.06 -26.84 8.41
N GLU A 162 32.02 -27.04 7.52
CA GLU A 162 32.06 -26.32 6.23
C GLU A 162 30.90 -26.75 5.30
N ARG A 163 30.52 -28.03 5.33
CA ARG A 163 29.37 -28.55 4.57
C ARG A 163 28.05 -27.99 5.11
N VAL A 164 27.95 -27.89 6.44
CA VAL A 164 26.79 -27.34 7.14
C VAL A 164 26.63 -25.86 6.83
N ARG A 165 27.73 -25.10 6.86
CA ARG A 165 27.72 -23.67 6.56
C ARG A 165 27.32 -23.38 5.12
N ARG A 166 27.80 -24.17 4.15
CA ARG A 166 27.33 -24.10 2.76
C ARG A 166 25.83 -24.37 2.63
N ALA A 167 25.30 -25.35 3.37
CA ALA A 167 23.86 -25.61 3.38
C ALA A 167 23.06 -24.46 4.02
N PHE A 168 23.54 -23.94 5.15
CA PHE A 168 22.98 -22.77 5.82
C PHE A 168 22.93 -21.55 4.89
N ASP A 169 24.06 -21.19 4.26
CA ASP A 169 24.14 -20.04 3.35
C ASP A 169 23.20 -20.21 2.14
N LYS A 170 23.04 -21.43 1.64
CA LYS A 170 22.11 -21.74 0.54
C LYS A 170 20.66 -21.56 0.97
N GLU A 171 20.28 -22.08 2.14
CA GLU A 171 18.90 -21.96 2.62
C GLU A 171 18.55 -20.54 3.05
N VAL A 172 19.48 -19.79 3.64
CA VAL A 172 19.25 -18.36 3.96
C VAL A 172 19.09 -17.52 2.70
N ARG A 173 19.90 -17.77 1.66
CA ARG A 173 19.70 -17.11 0.34
C ARG A 173 18.34 -17.45 -0.26
N ARG A 174 17.90 -18.70 -0.12
CA ARG A 174 16.58 -19.13 -0.59
C ARG A 174 15.46 -18.45 0.21
N LEU A 175 15.58 -18.37 1.53
CA LEU A 175 14.63 -17.67 2.40
C LEU A 175 14.49 -16.19 2.03
N GLY A 176 15.58 -15.53 1.63
CA GLY A 176 15.52 -14.14 1.13
C GLY A 176 14.84 -13.94 -0.22
N GLN A 177 14.53 -15.02 -0.93
CA GLN A 177 13.74 -14.98 -2.16
C GLN A 177 12.29 -15.41 -1.96
N LEU A 178 11.97 -15.99 -0.80
CA LEU A 178 10.63 -16.46 -0.46
C LEU A 178 9.84 -15.35 0.24
N ASP A 179 8.52 -15.38 0.04
CA ASP A 179 7.62 -14.50 0.77
C ASP A 179 7.58 -14.90 2.27
N PRO A 180 7.77 -13.96 3.22
CA PRO A 180 7.75 -14.28 4.65
C PRO A 180 6.45 -14.92 5.16
N GLY A 181 5.34 -14.76 4.45
CA GLY A 181 4.04 -15.36 4.78
C GLY A 181 3.80 -16.75 4.16
N SER A 182 4.72 -17.25 3.33
CA SER A 182 4.56 -18.55 2.66
C SER A 182 4.89 -19.73 3.60
N GLN A 183 4.22 -20.87 3.38
CA GLN A 183 4.48 -22.09 4.14
C GLN A 183 5.92 -22.62 3.91
N GLU A 184 6.46 -22.41 2.71
CA GLU A 184 7.84 -22.73 2.35
C GLU A 184 8.85 -21.89 3.15
N TYR A 185 8.55 -20.62 3.42
CA TYR A 185 9.37 -19.77 4.29
C TYR A 185 9.37 -20.31 5.72
N ALA A 186 8.21 -20.68 6.26
CA ALA A 186 8.10 -21.25 7.60
C ALA A 186 8.91 -22.56 7.75
N VAL A 187 8.81 -23.46 6.78
CA VAL A 187 9.58 -24.72 6.78
C VAL A 187 11.07 -24.47 6.62
N GLY A 188 11.48 -23.56 5.72
CA GLY A 188 12.87 -23.19 5.55
C GLY A 188 13.46 -22.55 6.81
N ARG A 189 12.69 -21.69 7.49
CA ARG A 189 13.09 -21.05 8.75
C ARG A 189 13.30 -22.08 9.84
N GLN A 190 12.34 -22.99 10.02
CA GLN A 190 12.45 -24.11 10.96
C GLN A 190 13.72 -24.94 10.70
N TYR A 191 14.04 -25.22 9.44
CA TYR A 191 15.24 -25.96 9.07
C TYR A 191 16.53 -25.21 9.44
N VAL A 192 16.59 -23.91 9.14
CA VAL A 192 17.72 -23.05 9.49
C VAL A 192 17.88 -22.94 11.01
N ASP A 193 16.79 -22.81 11.75
CA ASP A 193 16.79 -22.78 13.22
C ASP A 193 17.27 -24.11 13.82
N LEU A 194 16.84 -25.25 13.24
CA LEU A 194 17.36 -26.57 13.61
C LEU A 194 18.87 -26.66 13.36
N LEU A 195 19.36 -26.19 12.20
CA LEU A 195 20.79 -26.14 11.91
C LEU A 195 21.56 -25.31 12.94
N LEU A 196 21.00 -24.18 13.39
CA LEU A 196 21.64 -23.32 14.39
C LEU A 196 21.62 -23.90 15.81
N SER A 197 20.59 -24.69 16.15
CA SER A 197 20.44 -25.30 17.48
C SER A 197 21.43 -26.43 17.77
N LEU A 198 22.05 -27.00 16.74
CA LEU A 198 22.94 -28.15 16.88
C LEU A 198 24.33 -27.74 17.44
N PRO A 199 24.90 -28.51 18.38
CA PRO A 199 26.18 -28.19 19.02
C PRO A 199 27.37 -28.62 18.16
N TRP A 200 27.68 -27.84 17.11
CA TRP A 200 28.74 -28.14 16.13
C TRP A 200 30.18 -28.17 16.70
N THR A 201 30.39 -27.75 17.94
CA THR A 201 31.71 -27.66 18.60
C THR A 201 31.97 -28.74 19.65
N SER A 202 31.01 -29.61 19.98
CA SER A 202 31.13 -30.51 21.14
C SER A 202 30.76 -31.95 20.82
N THR A 203 31.72 -32.71 20.31
CA THR A 203 31.68 -34.18 20.35
C THR A 203 32.32 -34.69 21.65
N LYS A 204 31.52 -34.86 22.69
CA LYS A 204 31.80 -35.84 23.76
C LYS A 204 30.58 -36.73 23.95
N SER A 205 30.56 -37.86 23.25
CA SER A 205 29.95 -39.10 23.77
C SER A 205 30.32 -40.28 22.88
N VAL A 206 31.13 -41.19 23.44
CA VAL A 206 31.02 -42.62 23.17
C VAL A 206 29.56 -42.98 23.47
N VAL A 207 28.80 -43.34 22.44
CA VAL A 207 27.46 -43.92 22.61
C VAL A 207 27.68 -45.43 22.66
N ASP A 208 27.79 -45.98 23.87
CA ASP A 208 27.72 -47.42 24.07
C ASP A 208 26.27 -47.86 23.89
N LEU A 209 26.00 -48.55 22.77
CA LEU A 209 24.76 -49.26 22.55
C LEU A 209 24.88 -50.64 23.23
N PRO A 210 23.98 -51.01 24.16
CA PRO A 210 23.97 -52.36 24.70
C PRO A 210 23.64 -53.36 23.58
N SER A 211 24.50 -54.37 23.46
CA SER A 211 24.41 -55.49 22.52
C SER A 211 23.13 -56.30 22.64
#